data_AF-A0A0F6RHH7-F1
#
_entry.id   AF-A0A0F6RHH7-F1
#
_cell.length_a   1.000
_cell.length_b   1.000
_cell.length_c   1.000
_cell.angle_alpha   90.00
_cell.angle_beta   90.00
_cell.angle_gamma   90.00
#
_symmetry.space_group_name_H-M   'P 1'
#
loop_
_entity.id
_entity.type
_entity.pdbx_description
1 polymer ?
#
loop_
_entity_poly.entity_id
_entity_poly.type
_entity_poly.pdbx_seq_one_letter_code
_entity_poly.pdbx_strand_id
1 'polypeptide(L)'
;MSIQAELNDLMGRKGYSQTQVARAMGKSPAVINQYLQGKYAGDVRSIDELARSFIAREADKEKSRRITSRFISTVTSRKGIEVIRLAHLDGDLNVIYGAAGLGKTMILREYAAQHRDALLIEADPGYTARVVLEELCSLLGLSKRGNMHELSESCISALRESGRLLMVDEAENLPYRALETLRRIHDKSGIGLILAGMPRLIINLKGKRGEYQQLYSRVGLALNIGDSLPQEDICDIAVSMLPDAAGTDVSAALFKASHGNARRLFKLVRGVSRHSEISGQAVSAGAVRKFAEMLIN
;
A
#
# COMPACT_ATOMS: atom_id res chain seq x y z
N MET A 1 38.09 11.03 1.95
CA MET A 1 37.77 9.73 2.58
C MET A 1 37.85 8.65 1.50
N SER A 2 38.19 7.41 1.85
CA SER A 2 38.08 6.31 0.88
C SER A 2 36.59 5.93 0.72
N ILE A 3 36.19 5.49 -0.47
CA ILE A 3 34.80 5.08 -0.74
C ILE A 3 34.38 3.91 0.18
N GLN A 4 35.33 3.04 0.53
CA GLN A 4 35.14 1.96 1.51
C GLN A 4 34.75 2.49 2.89
N ALA A 5 35.38 3.58 3.35
CA ALA A 5 35.04 4.20 4.64
C ALA A 5 33.66 4.85 4.59
N GLU A 6 33.31 5.53 3.50
CA GLU A 6 31.98 6.12 3.30
C GLU A 6 30.87 5.05 3.22
N LEU A 7 31.15 3.92 2.55
CA LEU A 7 30.22 2.80 2.48
C LEU A 7 30.01 2.14 3.85
N ASN A 8 31.08 1.93 4.63
CA ASN A 8 31.00 1.39 5.99
C ASN A 8 30.24 2.33 6.94
N ASP A 9 30.48 3.65 6.86
CA ASP A 9 29.76 4.65 7.65
C ASP A 9 28.25 4.65 7.30
N LEU A 10 27.91 4.62 6.01
CA LEU A 10 26.51 4.50 5.57
C LEU A 10 25.86 3.21 6.09
N MET A 11 26.56 2.07 6.01
CA MET A 11 26.07 0.80 6.52
C MET A 11 25.81 0.84 8.04
N GLY A 12 26.73 1.42 8.80
CA GLY A 12 26.60 1.60 10.25
C GLY A 12 25.41 2.49 10.61
N ARG A 13 25.28 3.65 9.96
CA ARG A 13 24.16 4.60 10.19
C ARG A 13 22.79 4.02 9.83
N LYS A 14 22.73 3.22 8.76
CA LYS A 14 21.46 2.66 8.24
C LYS A 14 21.12 1.28 8.78
N GLY A 15 22.04 0.62 9.49
CA GLY A 15 21.90 -0.78 9.89
C GLY A 15 21.85 -1.73 8.69
N TYR A 16 22.46 -1.37 7.55
CA TYR A 16 22.46 -2.25 6.38
C TYR A 16 23.42 -3.41 6.57
N SER A 17 22.94 -4.62 6.30
CA SER A 17 23.80 -5.80 6.25
C SER A 17 24.61 -5.84 4.95
N GLN A 18 25.78 -6.49 4.99
CA GLN A 18 26.58 -6.73 3.78
C GLN A 18 25.79 -7.44 2.67
N THR A 19 24.84 -8.30 3.04
CA THR A 19 23.94 -8.99 2.09
C THR A 19 23.01 -8.01 1.37
N GLN A 20 22.47 -7.02 2.08
CA GLN A 20 21.60 -6.00 1.49
C GLN A 20 22.39 -5.10 0.53
N VAL A 21 23.59 -4.69 0.93
CA VAL A 21 24.48 -3.87 0.10
C VAL A 21 24.92 -4.62 -1.15
N ALA A 22 25.28 -5.90 -1.01
CA ALA A 22 25.64 -6.77 -2.13
C ALA A 22 24.50 -6.87 -3.17
N ARG A 23 23.26 -7.11 -2.72
CA ARG A 23 22.09 -7.10 -3.61
C ARG A 23 21.88 -5.74 -4.29
N ALA A 24 22.02 -4.64 -3.55
CA ALA A 24 21.81 -3.29 -4.08
C ALA A 24 22.87 -2.85 -5.11
N MET A 25 24.07 -3.45 -5.04
CA MET A 25 25.19 -3.23 -5.96
C MET A 25 25.29 -4.32 -7.05
N GLY A 26 24.43 -5.35 -7.03
CA GLY A 26 24.48 -6.46 -7.97
C GLY A 26 25.74 -7.34 -7.85
N LYS A 27 26.29 -7.48 -6.64
CA LYS A 27 27.49 -8.29 -6.34
C LYS A 27 27.17 -9.38 -5.33
N SER A 28 28.08 -10.34 -5.17
CA SER A 28 27.97 -11.36 -4.13
C SER A 28 28.39 -10.81 -2.77
N PRO A 29 27.84 -11.33 -1.64
CA PRO A 29 28.24 -10.92 -0.31
C PRO A 29 29.75 -11.09 -0.05
N ALA A 30 30.37 -12.14 -0.63
CA ALA A 30 31.80 -12.38 -0.51
C ALA A 30 32.66 -11.27 -1.16
N VAL A 31 32.24 -10.78 -2.33
CA VAL A 31 32.93 -9.68 -3.03
C VAL A 31 32.86 -8.39 -2.21
N ILE A 32 31.69 -8.05 -1.66
CA ILE A 32 31.54 -6.86 -0.80
C ILE A 32 32.37 -7.00 0.47
N ASN A 33 32.39 -8.16 1.12
CA ASN A 33 33.21 -8.37 2.31
C ASN A 33 34.71 -8.20 2.02
N GLN A 34 35.22 -8.81 0.94
CA GLN A 34 36.63 -8.65 0.55
C GLN A 34 36.98 -7.21 0.18
N TYR A 35 36.06 -6.49 -0.48
CA TYR A 35 36.25 -5.08 -0.83
C TYR A 35 36.30 -4.18 0.40
N LEU A 36 35.38 -4.37 1.37
CA LEU A 36 35.36 -3.61 2.63
C LEU A 36 36.61 -3.86 3.49
N GLN A 37 37.24 -5.04 3.37
CA GLN A 37 38.50 -5.38 4.03
C GLN A 37 39.75 -4.92 3.26
N GLY A 38 39.60 -4.32 2.07
CA GLY A 38 40.72 -3.92 1.22
C GLY A 38 41.49 -5.09 0.60
N LYS A 39 40.91 -6.30 0.60
CA LYS A 39 41.54 -7.55 0.11
C LYS A 39 41.04 -8.00 -1.25
N TYR A 40 40.16 -7.23 -1.88
CA TYR A 40 39.60 -7.58 -3.18
C TYR A 40 40.64 -7.33 -4.30
N ALA A 41 41.08 -8.41 -4.95
CA ALA A 41 42.09 -8.36 -6.01
C ALA A 41 41.52 -8.19 -7.43
N GLY A 42 40.20 -8.05 -7.56
CA GLY A 42 39.52 -7.85 -8.85
C GLY A 42 39.45 -6.37 -9.25
N ASP A 43 38.45 -6.02 -10.04
CA ASP A 43 38.23 -4.64 -10.49
C ASP A 43 37.64 -3.76 -9.36
N VAL A 44 38.54 -3.15 -8.59
CA VAL A 44 38.20 -2.20 -7.52
C VAL A 44 37.50 -0.96 -8.07
N ARG A 45 37.86 -0.49 -9.28
CA ARG A 45 37.28 0.73 -9.87
C ARG A 45 35.79 0.54 -10.16
N SER A 46 35.41 -0.61 -10.71
CA SER A 46 33.99 -0.95 -10.93
C SER A 46 33.20 -0.99 -9.62
N ILE A 47 33.77 -1.52 -8.54
CA ILE A 47 33.09 -1.56 -7.24
C ILE A 47 32.98 -0.15 -6.63
N ASP A 48 34.02 0.67 -6.78
CA ASP A 48 34.04 2.07 -6.36
C ASP A 48 32.91 2.87 -7.04
N GLU A 49 32.71 2.71 -8.35
CA GLU A 49 31.61 3.36 -9.09
C GLU A 49 30.23 2.90 -8.59
N LEU A 50 30.05 1.60 -8.37
CA LEU A 50 28.80 1.04 -7.83
C LEU A 50 28.54 1.54 -6.41
N ALA A 51 29.58 1.64 -5.57
CA ALA A 51 29.49 2.12 -4.20
C ALA A 51 29.14 3.61 -4.18
N ARG A 52 29.80 4.44 -5.02
CA ARG A 52 29.44 5.86 -5.18
C ARG A 52 27.99 6.04 -5.62
N SER A 53 27.54 5.28 -6.62
CA SER A 53 26.15 5.31 -7.08
C SER A 53 25.17 4.87 -5.98
N PHE A 54 25.50 3.84 -5.20
CA PHE A 54 24.69 3.40 -4.07
C PHE A 54 24.61 4.46 -2.96
N ILE A 55 25.75 5.03 -2.55
CA ILE A 55 25.83 6.07 -1.52
C ILE A 55 25.04 7.30 -1.95
N ALA A 56 25.24 7.78 -3.18
CA ALA A 56 24.51 8.92 -3.74
C ALA A 56 22.99 8.65 -3.75
N ARG A 57 22.56 7.47 -4.21
CA ARG A 57 21.14 7.08 -4.19
C ARG A 57 20.56 7.06 -2.78
N GLU A 58 21.31 6.58 -1.77
CA GLU A 58 20.83 6.55 -0.39
C GLU A 58 20.78 7.95 0.23
N ALA A 59 21.75 8.82 -0.05
CA ALA A 59 21.74 10.22 0.37
C ALA A 59 20.56 11.00 -0.24
N ASP A 60 20.28 10.78 -1.53
CA ASP A 60 19.12 11.38 -2.21
C ASP A 60 17.79 10.85 -1.64
N LYS A 61 17.74 9.56 -1.28
CA LYS A 61 16.60 8.97 -0.59
C LYS A 61 16.41 9.57 0.80
N GLU A 62 17.47 9.81 1.57
CA GLU A 62 17.38 10.41 2.91
C GLU A 62 16.76 11.79 2.89
N LYS A 63 17.21 12.66 1.96
CA LYS A 63 16.59 13.96 1.73
C LYS A 63 15.11 13.80 1.38
N SER A 64 14.81 12.86 0.48
CA SER A 64 13.44 12.54 0.04
C SER A 64 12.58 11.78 1.08
N ARG A 65 13.15 11.30 2.20
CA ARG A 65 12.45 10.53 3.24
C ARG A 65 11.70 11.43 4.22
N ARG A 66 11.92 12.75 4.20
CA ARG A 66 11.12 13.70 5.00
C ARG A 66 9.63 13.65 4.65
N ILE A 67 9.30 13.29 3.40
CA ILE A 67 7.92 13.10 2.95
C ILE A 67 7.57 11.61 2.95
N THR A 68 7.06 11.12 4.08
CA THR A 68 6.50 9.78 4.21
C THR A 68 4.99 9.79 4.00
N SER A 69 4.46 8.78 3.29
CA SER A 69 3.02 8.53 3.26
C SER A 69 2.56 8.01 4.62
N ARG A 70 2.06 8.91 5.47
CA ARG A 70 1.37 8.55 6.72
C ARG A 70 -0.13 8.58 6.50
N PHE A 71 -0.87 7.77 7.25
CA PHE A 71 -2.33 7.82 7.21
C PHE A 71 -2.78 9.17 7.76
N ILE A 72 -3.69 9.82 7.04
CA ILE A 72 -4.30 11.10 7.43
C ILE A 72 -5.80 10.87 7.59
N SER A 73 -6.33 11.34 8.73
CA SER A 73 -7.75 11.30 9.02
C SER A 73 -8.46 12.40 8.25
N THR A 74 -8.91 12.10 7.03
CA THR A 74 -9.71 12.96 6.17
C THR A 74 -11.20 12.60 6.28
N VAL A 75 -12.07 13.37 5.65
CA VAL A 75 -13.51 13.05 5.65
C VAL A 75 -13.76 11.69 5.00
N THR A 76 -13.10 11.41 3.87
CA THR A 76 -13.24 10.12 3.17
C THR A 76 -12.66 8.97 3.97
N SER A 77 -11.48 9.14 4.57
CA SER A 77 -10.84 8.06 5.32
C SER A 77 -11.63 7.72 6.59
N ARG A 78 -12.20 8.71 7.28
CA ARG A 78 -13.12 8.48 8.40
C ARG A 78 -14.34 7.66 8.00
N LYS A 79 -14.98 7.96 6.86
CA LYS A 79 -16.10 7.15 6.34
C LYS A 79 -15.68 5.71 6.04
N GLY A 80 -14.50 5.53 5.46
CA GLY A 80 -13.95 4.20 5.19
C GLY A 80 -13.70 3.40 6.46
N ILE A 81 -13.05 4.01 7.46
CA ILE A 81 -12.82 3.40 8.77
C ILE A 81 -14.13 3.04 9.47
N GLU A 82 -15.16 3.89 9.38
CA GLU A 82 -16.46 3.61 9.99
C GLU A 82 -17.13 2.39 9.36
N VAL A 83 -17.11 2.26 8.03
CA VAL A 83 -17.67 1.08 7.35
C VAL A 83 -16.93 -0.21 7.71
N ILE A 84 -15.60 -0.14 7.88
CA ILE A 84 -14.79 -1.26 8.36
C ILE A 84 -15.17 -1.62 9.80
N ARG A 85 -15.31 -0.60 10.66
CA ARG A 85 -15.68 -0.78 12.06
C ARG A 85 -17.06 -1.43 12.20
N LEU A 86 -18.05 -0.99 11.43
CA LEU A 86 -19.39 -1.60 11.42
C LEU A 86 -19.31 -3.08 11.01
N ALA A 87 -18.57 -3.41 9.95
CA ALA A 87 -18.36 -4.81 9.56
C ALA A 87 -17.70 -5.64 10.68
N HIS A 88 -16.73 -5.05 11.39
CA HIS A 88 -16.03 -5.72 12.48
C HIS A 88 -16.95 -5.99 13.68
N LEU A 89 -17.80 -5.04 14.04
CA LEU A 89 -18.69 -5.15 15.20
C LEU A 89 -19.92 -6.03 14.92
N ASP A 90 -20.52 -5.86 13.74
CA ASP A 90 -21.80 -6.48 13.41
C ASP A 90 -21.63 -7.83 12.70
N GLY A 91 -20.41 -8.15 12.24
CA GLY A 91 -20.13 -9.38 11.50
C GLY A 91 -20.68 -9.36 10.07
N ASP A 92 -20.83 -8.17 9.49
CA ASP A 92 -21.42 -7.96 8.17
C ASP A 92 -20.39 -8.02 7.03
N LEU A 93 -20.88 -8.33 5.83
CA LEU A 93 -20.13 -8.21 4.58
C LEU A 93 -20.33 -6.81 3.99
N ASN A 94 -19.27 -6.01 3.98
CA ASN A 94 -19.28 -4.65 3.42
C ASN A 94 -18.27 -4.50 2.27
N VAL A 95 -18.54 -3.54 1.38
CA VAL A 95 -17.72 -3.29 0.19
C VAL A 95 -17.26 -1.83 0.16
N ILE A 96 -15.97 -1.60 -0.11
CA ILE A 96 -15.40 -0.26 -0.29
C ILE A 96 -14.81 -0.16 -1.70
N TYR A 97 -15.38 0.66 -2.56
CA TYR A 97 -14.94 0.75 -3.95
C TYR A 97 -14.75 2.20 -4.43
N GLY A 98 -13.93 2.37 -5.45
CA GLY A 98 -13.64 3.67 -6.06
C GLY A 98 -12.40 3.62 -6.95
N ALA A 99 -12.04 4.71 -7.61
CA ALA A 99 -10.88 4.74 -8.49
C ALA A 99 -9.56 4.39 -7.77
N ALA A 100 -8.56 3.97 -8.55
CA ALA A 100 -7.23 3.67 -8.03
C ALA A 100 -6.53 4.93 -7.49
N GLY A 101 -5.82 4.81 -6.37
CA GLY A 101 -5.06 5.93 -5.81
C GLY A 101 -5.84 6.91 -4.92
N LEU A 102 -7.07 6.55 -4.49
CA LEU A 102 -7.86 7.34 -3.54
C LEU A 102 -7.65 6.96 -2.06
N GLY A 103 -6.72 6.04 -1.76
CA GLY A 103 -6.36 5.71 -0.37
C GLY A 103 -7.03 4.49 0.26
N LYS A 104 -7.81 3.69 -0.50
CA LYS A 104 -8.43 2.42 -0.02
C LYS A 104 -7.46 1.52 0.75
N THR A 105 -6.35 1.14 0.10
CA THR A 105 -5.27 0.34 0.71
C THR A 105 -4.74 0.97 1.99
N MET A 106 -4.65 2.30 2.04
CA MET A 106 -4.14 3.00 3.21
C MET A 106 -5.13 2.94 4.38
N ILE A 107 -6.42 3.05 4.11
CA ILE A 107 -7.50 2.89 5.10
C ILE A 107 -7.47 1.47 5.69
N LEU A 108 -7.38 0.44 4.85
CA LEU A 108 -7.33 -0.97 5.30
C LEU A 108 -6.09 -1.26 6.15
N ARG A 109 -4.91 -0.83 5.69
CA ARG A 109 -3.65 -1.03 6.40
C ARG A 109 -3.63 -0.29 7.74
N GLU A 110 -4.19 0.92 7.79
CA GLU A 110 -4.31 1.66 9.05
C GLU A 110 -5.18 0.89 10.05
N TYR A 111 -6.34 0.40 9.62
CA TYR A 111 -7.22 -0.37 10.48
C TYR A 111 -6.55 -1.66 10.99
N ALA A 112 -5.91 -2.43 10.11
CA ALA A 112 -5.19 -3.65 10.48
C ALA A 112 -4.01 -3.38 11.44
N ALA A 113 -3.34 -2.24 11.31
CA ALA A 113 -2.27 -1.85 12.22
C ALA A 113 -2.77 -1.54 13.64
N GLN A 114 -4.00 -1.04 13.76
CA GLN A 114 -4.63 -0.71 15.05
C GLN A 114 -5.35 -1.90 15.70
N HIS A 115 -5.78 -2.88 14.89
CA HIS A 115 -6.63 -4.00 15.31
C HIS A 115 -5.97 -5.34 14.97
N ARG A 116 -5.44 -6.06 15.98
CA ARG A 116 -4.74 -7.35 15.77
C ARG A 116 -5.65 -8.49 15.30
N ASP A 117 -6.94 -8.35 15.54
CA ASP A 117 -8.05 -9.20 15.12
C ASP A 117 -8.55 -8.92 13.70
N ALA A 118 -8.04 -7.86 13.05
CA ALA A 118 -8.30 -7.56 11.64
C ALA A 118 -7.22 -8.19 10.74
N LEU A 119 -7.63 -9.18 9.97
CA LEU A 119 -6.81 -9.90 8.99
C LEU A 119 -6.88 -9.18 7.64
N LEU A 120 -5.75 -8.92 7.00
CA LEU A 120 -5.69 -8.26 5.70
C LEU A 120 -5.03 -9.16 4.65
N ILE A 121 -5.72 -9.36 3.53
CA ILE A 121 -5.19 -10.02 2.33
C ILE A 121 -5.14 -8.98 1.20
N GLU A 122 -4.00 -8.88 0.51
CA GLU A 122 -3.87 -8.07 -0.71
C GLU A 122 -3.94 -9.01 -1.91
N ALA A 123 -5.02 -8.94 -2.70
CA ALA A 123 -5.29 -9.90 -3.76
C ALA A 123 -4.57 -9.57 -5.07
N ASP A 124 -3.84 -10.55 -5.61
CA ASP A 124 -3.19 -10.43 -6.92
C ASP A 124 -3.98 -11.13 -8.03
N PRO A 125 -3.77 -10.77 -9.32
CA PRO A 125 -4.41 -11.45 -10.46
C PRO A 125 -4.17 -12.96 -10.54
N GLY A 126 -3.12 -13.48 -9.88
CA GLY A 126 -2.82 -14.92 -9.80
C GLY A 126 -3.60 -15.68 -8.73
N TYR A 127 -4.41 -15.00 -7.91
CA TYR A 127 -5.09 -15.62 -6.79
C TYR A 127 -6.19 -16.57 -7.26
N THR A 128 -6.11 -17.81 -6.78
CA THR A 128 -7.19 -18.78 -6.89
C THR A 128 -7.90 -18.92 -5.54
N ALA A 129 -9.07 -19.57 -5.53
CA ALA A 129 -9.77 -19.88 -4.28
C ALA A 129 -8.89 -20.68 -3.29
N ARG A 130 -7.99 -21.54 -3.79
CA ARG A 130 -7.05 -22.26 -2.95
C ARG A 130 -5.98 -21.33 -2.37
N VAL A 131 -5.41 -20.43 -3.17
CA VAL A 131 -4.39 -19.47 -2.71
C VAL A 131 -4.96 -18.56 -1.62
N VAL A 132 -6.20 -18.09 -1.78
CA VAL A 132 -6.89 -17.30 -0.74
C VAL A 132 -7.01 -18.09 0.58
N LEU A 133 -7.37 -19.37 0.53
CA LEU A 133 -7.43 -20.22 1.71
C LEU A 133 -6.06 -20.44 2.36
N GLU A 134 -5.03 -20.65 1.55
CA GLU A 134 -3.64 -20.81 2.03
C GLU A 134 -3.10 -19.52 2.67
N GLU A 135 -3.47 -18.36 2.14
CA GLU A 135 -3.12 -17.06 2.71
C GLU A 135 -3.82 -16.85 4.04
N LEU A 136 -5.13 -17.11 4.09
CA LEU A 136 -5.91 -17.07 5.33
C LEU A 136 -5.38 -18.03 6.38
N CYS A 137 -4.99 -19.25 5.99
CA CYS A 137 -4.33 -20.20 6.89
C CYS A 137 -3.03 -19.62 7.46
N SER A 138 -2.23 -18.91 6.65
CA SER A 138 -0.99 -18.24 7.13
C SER A 138 -1.29 -17.21 8.21
N LEU A 139 -2.29 -16.36 7.95
CA LEU A 139 -2.71 -15.30 8.87
C LEU A 139 -3.28 -15.87 10.18
N LEU A 140 -3.89 -17.06 10.12
CA LEU A 140 -4.44 -17.77 11.27
C LEU A 140 -3.41 -18.68 11.98
N GLY A 141 -2.20 -18.86 11.43
CA GLY A 141 -1.21 -19.79 11.97
C GLY A 141 -1.55 -21.28 11.78
N LEU A 142 -2.35 -21.60 10.77
CA LEU A 142 -2.85 -22.95 10.47
C LEU A 142 -1.98 -23.68 9.43
N SER A 143 -2.11 -25.01 9.39
CA SER A 143 -1.51 -25.85 8.37
C SER A 143 -2.11 -25.58 6.98
N LYS A 144 -1.27 -25.47 5.96
CA LYS A 144 -1.67 -25.36 4.54
C LYS A 144 -1.83 -26.71 3.83
N ARG A 145 -1.73 -27.82 4.58
CA ARG A 145 -1.87 -29.17 4.02
C ARG A 145 -3.34 -29.54 3.88
N GLY A 146 -3.62 -30.33 2.86
CA GLY A 146 -4.96 -30.85 2.61
C GLY A 146 -5.60 -30.31 1.34
N ASN A 147 -6.80 -30.81 1.08
CA ASN A 147 -7.64 -30.36 -0.02
C ASN A 147 -8.36 -29.04 0.33
N MET A 148 -9.05 -28.42 -0.64
CA MET A 148 -9.73 -27.14 -0.41
C MET A 148 -10.82 -27.20 0.67
N HIS A 149 -11.51 -28.33 0.81
CA HIS A 149 -12.56 -28.48 1.81
C HIS A 149 -11.96 -28.48 3.23
N GLU A 150 -10.90 -29.26 3.43
CA GLU A 150 -10.17 -29.32 4.72
C GLU A 150 -9.60 -27.96 5.12
N LEU A 151 -9.01 -27.22 4.17
CA LEU A 151 -8.51 -25.86 4.42
C LEU A 151 -9.64 -24.89 4.79
N SER A 152 -10.76 -24.96 4.07
CA SER A 152 -11.93 -24.11 4.33
C SER A 152 -12.51 -24.38 5.72
N GLU A 153 -12.73 -25.64 6.08
CA GLU A 153 -13.28 -26.00 7.39
C GLU A 153 -12.32 -25.65 8.53
N SER A 154 -11.01 -25.80 8.32
CA SER A 154 -10.00 -25.37 9.29
C SER A 154 -10.05 -23.84 9.53
N CYS A 155 -10.17 -23.05 8.47
CA CYS A 155 -10.33 -21.60 8.59
C CYS A 155 -11.64 -21.24 9.29
N ILE A 156 -12.76 -21.84 8.89
CA ILE A 156 -14.09 -21.56 9.48
C ILE A 156 -14.08 -21.89 10.98
N SER A 157 -13.52 -23.03 11.37
CA SER A 157 -13.41 -23.45 12.77
C SER A 157 -12.60 -22.46 13.60
N ALA A 158 -11.45 -22.00 13.08
CA ALA A 158 -10.61 -21.02 13.76
C ALA A 158 -11.22 -19.60 13.83
N LEU A 159 -12.14 -19.27 12.92
CA LEU A 159 -12.77 -17.97 12.81
C LEU A 159 -14.11 -17.88 13.56
N ARG A 160 -14.81 -19.00 13.76
CA ARG A 160 -16.10 -19.02 14.46
C ARG A 160 -15.97 -18.47 15.87
N GLU A 161 -16.88 -17.57 16.24
CA GLU A 161 -16.91 -16.90 17.57
C GLU A 161 -15.62 -16.13 17.92
N SER A 162 -14.73 -15.89 16.95
CA SER A 162 -13.45 -15.22 17.19
C SER A 162 -13.58 -13.70 17.26
N GLY A 163 -14.70 -13.13 16.80
CA GLY A 163 -14.90 -11.68 16.66
C GLY A 163 -13.98 -11.02 15.65
N ARG A 164 -13.25 -11.78 14.83
CA ARG A 164 -12.27 -11.25 13.87
C ARG A 164 -12.94 -10.55 12.69
N LEU A 165 -12.15 -9.78 11.97
CA LEU A 165 -12.50 -9.18 10.69
C LEU A 165 -11.57 -9.71 9.60
N LEU A 166 -12.10 -10.08 8.44
CA LEU A 166 -11.31 -10.34 7.24
C LEU A 166 -11.48 -9.20 6.24
N MET A 167 -10.36 -8.59 5.83
CA MET A 167 -10.32 -7.55 4.81
C MET A 167 -9.54 -8.04 3.60
N VAL A 168 -10.06 -7.76 2.41
CA VAL A 168 -9.43 -8.11 1.14
C VAL A 168 -9.27 -6.86 0.29
N ASP A 169 -8.04 -6.41 0.08
CA ASP A 169 -7.70 -5.34 -0.86
C ASP A 169 -7.54 -5.89 -2.28
N GLU A 170 -7.73 -5.02 -3.27
CA GLU A 170 -7.73 -5.36 -4.70
C GLU A 170 -8.63 -6.56 -5.05
N ALA A 171 -9.76 -6.70 -4.36
CA ALA A 171 -10.67 -7.84 -4.49
C ALA A 171 -11.24 -7.99 -5.91
N GLU A 172 -11.17 -6.96 -6.76
CA GLU A 172 -11.50 -7.06 -8.18
C GLU A 172 -10.62 -8.03 -8.98
N ASN A 173 -9.45 -8.38 -8.44
CA ASN A 173 -8.53 -9.35 -9.03
C ASN A 173 -8.95 -10.79 -8.71
N LEU A 174 -9.83 -10.99 -7.72
CA LEU A 174 -10.28 -12.32 -7.35
C LEU A 174 -11.27 -12.90 -8.37
N PRO A 175 -11.09 -14.17 -8.78
CA PRO A 175 -12.09 -14.86 -9.56
C PRO A 175 -13.34 -15.13 -8.72
N TYR A 176 -14.48 -15.33 -9.39
CA TYR A 176 -15.77 -15.63 -8.73
C TYR A 176 -15.66 -16.73 -7.67
N ARG A 177 -14.98 -17.84 -7.98
CA ARG A 177 -14.80 -18.95 -7.03
C ARG A 177 -14.09 -18.53 -5.74
N ALA A 178 -13.18 -17.57 -5.78
CA ALA A 178 -12.50 -17.07 -4.59
C ALA A 178 -13.42 -16.17 -3.76
N LEU A 179 -14.17 -15.27 -4.41
CA LEU A 179 -15.17 -14.42 -3.75
C LEU A 179 -16.27 -15.26 -3.07
N GLU A 180 -16.75 -16.31 -3.73
CA GLU A 180 -17.74 -17.23 -3.18
C GLU A 180 -17.18 -18.01 -1.97
N THR A 181 -15.91 -18.43 -2.03
CA THR A 181 -15.25 -19.07 -0.86
C THR A 181 -15.18 -18.12 0.33
N LEU A 182 -14.79 -16.86 0.13
CA LEU A 182 -14.74 -15.85 1.19
C LEU A 182 -16.13 -15.60 1.79
N ARG A 183 -17.16 -15.45 0.96
CA ARG A 183 -18.55 -15.32 1.40
C ARG A 183 -19.03 -16.54 2.20
N ARG A 184 -18.66 -17.75 1.79
CA ARG A 184 -18.98 -18.98 2.56
C ARG A 184 -18.30 -19.02 3.92
N ILE A 185 -17.05 -18.55 4.01
CA ILE A 185 -16.34 -18.44 5.28
C ILE A 185 -17.06 -17.45 6.19
N HIS A 186 -17.36 -16.24 5.69
CA HIS A 186 -18.17 -15.25 6.38
C HIS A 186 -19.47 -15.86 6.93
N ASP A 187 -20.31 -16.44 6.06
CA ASP A 187 -21.61 -16.99 6.46
C ASP A 187 -21.52 -18.11 7.51
N LYS A 188 -20.48 -18.95 7.46
CA LYS A 188 -20.32 -20.10 8.37
C LYS A 188 -19.60 -19.77 9.68
N SER A 189 -18.82 -18.68 9.72
CA SER A 189 -18.04 -18.27 10.89
C SER A 189 -18.63 -17.06 11.61
N GLY A 190 -19.41 -16.22 10.92
CA GLY A 190 -20.01 -15.00 11.47
C GLY A 190 -19.03 -13.84 11.64
N ILE A 191 -17.84 -13.91 11.04
CA ILE A 191 -16.87 -12.81 11.08
C ILE A 191 -17.27 -11.69 10.12
N GLY A 192 -16.81 -10.46 10.39
CA GLY A 192 -16.91 -9.38 9.43
C GLY A 192 -16.10 -9.66 8.16
N LEU A 193 -16.58 -9.19 7.00
CA LEU A 193 -15.86 -9.28 5.72
C LEU A 193 -15.88 -7.93 4.99
N ILE A 194 -14.70 -7.37 4.70
CA ILE A 194 -14.53 -6.19 3.85
C ILE A 194 -13.91 -6.61 2.51
N LEU A 195 -14.58 -6.26 1.41
CA LEU A 195 -14.01 -6.33 0.07
C LEU A 195 -13.72 -4.92 -0.42
N ALA A 196 -12.46 -4.60 -0.68
CA ALA A 196 -12.07 -3.31 -1.23
C ALA A 196 -11.53 -3.44 -2.65
N GLY A 197 -11.85 -2.48 -3.51
CA GLY A 197 -11.39 -2.56 -4.89
C GLY A 197 -11.79 -1.44 -5.83
N MET A 198 -11.49 -1.63 -7.12
CA MET A 198 -12.00 -0.78 -8.19
C MET A 198 -13.51 -0.97 -8.42
N PRO A 199 -14.21 -0.04 -9.10
CA PRO A 199 -15.65 -0.15 -9.36
C PRO A 199 -16.08 -1.46 -10.06
N ARG A 200 -15.18 -2.07 -10.84
CA ARG A 200 -15.41 -3.38 -11.47
C ARG A 200 -15.67 -4.51 -10.46
N LEU A 201 -15.25 -4.37 -9.20
CA LEU A 201 -15.58 -5.30 -8.11
C LEU A 201 -17.10 -5.46 -7.96
N ILE A 202 -17.87 -4.37 -8.04
CA ILE A 202 -19.34 -4.42 -7.96
C ILE A 202 -19.92 -5.22 -9.13
N ILE A 203 -19.34 -5.09 -10.32
CA ILE A 203 -19.74 -5.87 -11.50
C ILE A 203 -19.41 -7.35 -11.30
N ASN A 204 -18.24 -7.67 -10.74
CA ASN A 204 -17.84 -9.04 -10.41
C ASN A 204 -18.76 -9.68 -9.36
N LEU A 205 -19.26 -8.90 -8.39
CA LEU A 205 -20.19 -9.37 -7.36
C LEU A 205 -21.62 -9.55 -7.86
N LYS A 206 -22.08 -8.70 -8.79
CA LYS A 206 -23.41 -8.84 -9.42
C LYS A 206 -23.44 -9.88 -10.55
N GLY A 207 -22.29 -10.09 -11.19
CA GLY A 207 -22.19 -10.83 -12.45
C GLY A 207 -22.65 -10.00 -13.64
N LYS A 208 -22.16 -10.31 -14.84
CA LYS A 208 -22.46 -9.55 -16.08
C LYS A 208 -23.96 -9.52 -16.43
N ARG A 209 -24.74 -10.49 -15.95
CA ARG A 209 -26.18 -10.65 -16.18
C ARG A 209 -26.99 -10.86 -14.89
N GLY A 210 -26.44 -10.54 -13.73
CA GLY A 210 -27.11 -10.80 -12.44
C GLY A 210 -26.97 -12.24 -11.93
N GLU A 211 -26.15 -13.06 -12.58
CA GLU A 211 -25.91 -14.48 -12.25
C GLU A 211 -25.41 -14.68 -10.80
N TYR A 212 -24.88 -13.64 -10.17
CA TYR A 212 -24.27 -13.67 -8.85
C TYR A 212 -25.04 -12.85 -7.81
N GLN A 213 -26.34 -12.60 -8.04
CA GLN A 213 -27.21 -11.89 -7.08
C GLN A 213 -27.11 -12.43 -5.65
N GLN A 214 -26.83 -13.73 -5.47
CA GLN A 214 -26.66 -14.36 -4.16
C GLN A 214 -25.44 -13.86 -3.36
N LEU A 215 -24.36 -13.43 -4.03
CA LEU A 215 -23.20 -12.81 -3.39
C LEU A 215 -23.52 -11.36 -3.03
N TYR A 216 -24.02 -10.61 -4.01
CA TYR A 216 -24.30 -9.19 -3.82
C TYR A 216 -25.42 -8.93 -2.80
N SER A 217 -26.40 -9.83 -2.66
CA SER A 217 -27.47 -9.71 -1.66
C SER A 217 -27.01 -9.85 -0.22
N ARG A 218 -25.81 -10.39 0.02
CA ARG A 218 -25.19 -10.47 1.35
C ARG A 218 -24.42 -9.20 1.71
N VAL A 219 -24.21 -8.29 0.76
CA VAL A 219 -23.55 -7.02 1.01
C VAL A 219 -24.49 -6.12 1.83
N GLY A 220 -24.10 -5.78 3.05
CA GLY A 220 -24.82 -4.83 3.90
C GLY A 220 -24.64 -3.40 3.39
N LEU A 221 -23.39 -2.92 3.40
CA LEU A 221 -23.03 -1.57 2.94
C LEU A 221 -22.05 -1.61 1.79
N ALA A 222 -22.27 -0.74 0.80
CA ALA A 222 -21.36 -0.52 -0.32
C ALA A 222 -20.95 0.95 -0.38
N LEU A 223 -19.78 1.27 0.20
CA LEU A 223 -19.22 2.62 0.19
C LEU A 223 -18.52 2.90 -1.14
N ASN A 224 -19.06 3.86 -1.89
CA ASN A 224 -18.39 4.44 -3.05
C ASN A 224 -17.54 5.63 -2.62
N ILE A 225 -16.22 5.52 -2.77
CA ILE A 225 -15.28 6.63 -2.56
C ILE A 225 -15.24 7.56 -3.80
N GLY A 226 -15.82 7.14 -4.92
CA GLY A 226 -15.91 7.91 -6.16
C GLY A 226 -14.65 7.79 -7.02
N ASP A 227 -14.47 8.75 -7.91
CA ASP A 227 -13.34 8.80 -8.85
C ASP A 227 -12.28 9.85 -8.45
N SER A 228 -12.59 10.71 -7.48
CA SER A 228 -11.71 11.75 -6.97
C SER A 228 -12.04 12.08 -5.50
N LEU A 229 -11.02 12.43 -4.71
CA LEU A 229 -11.20 12.90 -3.35
C LEU A 229 -11.68 14.35 -3.32
N PRO A 230 -12.45 14.75 -2.29
CA PRO A 230 -12.79 16.14 -2.04
C PRO A 230 -11.55 17.04 -1.94
N GLN A 231 -11.72 18.32 -2.25
CA GLN A 231 -10.62 19.28 -2.14
C GLN A 231 -10.08 19.37 -0.72
N GLU A 232 -10.94 19.37 0.29
CA GLU A 232 -10.56 19.38 1.71
C GLU A 232 -9.62 18.21 2.05
N ASP A 233 -9.97 16.98 1.65
CA ASP A 233 -9.13 15.80 1.86
C ASP A 233 -7.74 15.95 1.20
N ILE A 234 -7.68 16.50 -0.01
CA ILE A 234 -6.41 16.75 -0.71
C ILE A 234 -5.58 17.83 -0.01
N CYS A 235 -6.23 18.90 0.49
CA CYS A 235 -5.57 19.92 1.30
C CYS A 235 -4.95 19.31 2.55
N ASP A 236 -5.72 18.52 3.32
CA ASP A 236 -5.27 17.89 4.56
C ASP A 236 -4.05 16.99 4.32
N ILE A 237 -4.12 16.15 3.28
CA ILE A 237 -3.02 15.26 2.89
C ILE A 237 -1.79 16.08 2.42
N ALA A 238 -2.01 17.16 1.68
CA ALA A 238 -0.91 18.00 1.18
C ALA A 238 -0.19 18.71 2.34
N VAL A 239 -0.93 19.34 3.24
CA VAL A 239 -0.40 20.10 4.39
C VAL A 239 0.37 19.18 5.33
N SER A 240 -0.09 17.95 5.55
CA SER A 240 0.62 16.99 6.42
C SER A 240 1.97 16.58 5.85
N MET A 241 2.13 16.61 4.53
CA MET A 241 3.37 16.21 3.83
C MET A 241 4.29 17.40 3.58
N LEU A 242 3.71 18.58 3.40
CA LEU A 242 4.41 19.80 3.04
C LEU A 242 3.71 20.97 3.72
N PRO A 243 4.24 21.48 4.85
CA PRO A 243 3.63 22.60 5.58
C PRO A 243 3.41 23.84 4.71
N ASP A 244 4.31 24.10 3.75
CA ASP A 244 4.20 25.19 2.78
C ASP A 244 2.95 25.08 1.87
N ALA A 245 2.32 23.90 1.80
CA ALA A 245 1.06 23.70 1.09
C ALA A 245 -0.15 24.32 1.81
N ALA A 246 0.01 24.87 3.02
CA ALA A 246 -1.05 25.61 3.71
C ALA A 246 -1.44 26.92 2.99
N GLY A 247 -0.58 27.45 2.12
CA GLY A 247 -0.92 28.58 1.26
C GLY A 247 -2.04 28.23 0.27
N THR A 248 -3.08 29.07 0.20
CA THR A 248 -4.28 28.85 -0.63
C THR A 248 -3.95 28.58 -2.10
N ASP A 249 -2.97 29.29 -2.65
CA ASP A 249 -2.58 29.18 -4.06
C ASP A 249 -1.87 27.85 -4.37
N VAL A 250 -1.03 27.38 -3.45
CA VAL A 250 -0.29 26.13 -3.58
C VAL A 250 -1.25 24.95 -3.42
N SER A 251 -2.13 25.01 -2.42
CA SER A 251 -3.16 24.00 -2.19
C SER A 251 -4.11 23.85 -3.40
N ALA A 252 -4.63 24.97 -3.93
CA ALA A 252 -5.50 24.95 -5.10
C ALA A 252 -4.77 24.39 -6.34
N ALA A 253 -3.49 24.74 -6.52
CA ALA A 253 -2.67 24.19 -7.61
C ALA A 253 -2.46 22.68 -7.44
N LEU A 254 -2.21 22.19 -6.22
CA LEU A 254 -2.04 20.77 -5.92
C LEU A 254 -3.34 19.98 -6.15
N PHE A 255 -4.48 20.51 -5.72
CA PHE A 255 -5.79 19.90 -5.98
C PHE A 255 -6.05 19.77 -7.48
N LYS A 256 -5.91 20.86 -8.24
CA LYS A 256 -6.10 20.86 -9.69
C LYS A 256 -5.13 19.93 -10.40
N ALA A 257 -3.85 19.95 -10.03
CA ALA A 257 -2.81 19.11 -10.65
C ALA A 257 -2.98 17.63 -10.30
N SER A 258 -3.49 17.30 -9.11
CA SER A 258 -3.70 15.91 -8.67
C SER A 258 -5.01 15.30 -9.17
N HIS A 259 -5.96 16.11 -9.64
CA HIS A 259 -7.30 15.67 -10.03
C HIS A 259 -8.02 14.90 -8.91
N GLY A 260 -7.79 15.30 -7.65
CA GLY A 260 -8.34 14.60 -6.49
C GLY A 260 -7.75 13.20 -6.24
N ASN A 261 -6.64 12.83 -6.89
CA ASN A 261 -6.01 11.53 -6.70
C ASN A 261 -4.85 11.61 -5.69
N ALA A 262 -4.97 10.94 -4.54
CA ALA A 262 -3.94 10.98 -3.49
C ALA A 262 -2.59 10.38 -3.95
N ARG A 263 -2.58 9.34 -4.78
CA ARG A 263 -1.33 8.76 -5.33
C ARG A 263 -0.63 9.78 -6.24
N ARG A 264 -1.38 10.52 -7.06
CA ARG A 264 -0.84 11.59 -7.91
C ARG A 264 -0.35 12.76 -7.06
N LEU A 265 -1.12 13.17 -6.06
CA LEU A 265 -0.73 14.19 -5.07
C LEU A 265 0.61 13.83 -4.41
N PHE A 266 0.79 12.59 -3.95
CA PHE A 266 2.03 12.15 -3.34
C PHE A 266 3.24 12.31 -4.27
N LYS A 267 3.08 11.98 -5.56
CA LYS A 267 4.13 12.17 -6.57
C LYS A 267 4.42 13.67 -6.79
N LEU A 268 3.39 14.51 -6.86
CA LEU A 268 3.52 15.96 -6.99
C LEU A 268 4.29 16.56 -5.81
N VAL A 269 3.84 16.29 -4.58
CA VAL A 269 4.43 16.85 -3.36
C VAL A 269 5.91 16.45 -3.22
N ARG A 270 6.25 15.18 -3.46
CA ARG A 270 7.65 14.74 -3.45
C ARG A 270 8.50 15.38 -4.54
N GLY A 271 7.94 15.53 -5.74
CA GLY A 271 8.63 16.17 -6.86
C GLY A 271 8.93 17.64 -6.60
N VAL A 272 7.90 18.37 -6.15
CA VAL A 272 7.97 19.80 -5.86
C VAL A 272 8.90 20.09 -4.69
N SER A 273 8.82 19.30 -3.61
CA SER A 273 9.73 19.43 -2.47
C SER A 273 11.19 19.17 -2.88
N ARG A 274 11.46 18.13 -3.68
CA ARG A 274 12.81 17.86 -4.18
C ARG A 274 13.32 19.00 -5.08
N HIS A 275 12.47 19.55 -5.94
CA HIS A 275 12.85 20.66 -6.79
C HIS A 275 13.18 21.92 -5.96
N SER A 276 12.38 22.20 -4.93
CA SER A 276 12.60 23.30 -3.99
C SER A 276 13.94 23.14 -3.25
N GLU A 277 14.26 21.95 -2.75
CA GLU A 277 15.54 21.68 -2.07
C GLU A 277 16.75 21.85 -2.99
N ILE A 278 16.65 21.47 -4.27
CA ILE A 278 17.77 21.59 -5.23
C ILE A 278 17.96 23.04 -5.69
N SER A 279 16.87 23.76 -5.94
CA SER A 279 16.90 25.13 -6.46
C SER A 279 17.07 26.20 -5.38
N GLY A 280 16.85 25.85 -4.12
CA GLY A 280 16.83 26.80 -2.99
C GLY A 280 15.63 27.75 -3.00
N GLN A 281 14.65 27.53 -3.88
CA GLN A 281 13.44 28.35 -3.98
C GLN A 281 12.30 27.75 -3.15
N ALA A 282 11.48 28.61 -2.52
CA ALA A 282 10.30 28.17 -1.80
C ALA A 282 9.28 27.49 -2.73
N VAL A 283 8.46 26.60 -2.17
CA VAL A 283 7.38 25.94 -2.89
C VAL A 283 6.37 26.97 -3.38
N SER A 284 6.01 26.88 -4.67
CA SER A 284 5.06 27.80 -5.30
C SER A 284 4.08 27.07 -6.21
N ALA A 285 2.92 27.69 -6.47
CA ALA A 285 1.93 27.19 -7.40
C ALA A 285 2.51 26.99 -8.82
N GLY A 286 3.48 27.82 -9.23
CA GLY A 286 4.18 27.68 -10.51
C GLY A 286 5.02 26.40 -10.58
N ALA A 287 5.76 26.09 -9.51
CA ALA A 287 6.53 24.84 -9.41
C ALA A 287 5.63 23.59 -9.49
N VAL A 288 4.45 23.64 -8.84
CA VAL A 288 3.45 22.57 -8.90
C VAL A 288 2.98 22.33 -10.33
N ARG A 289 2.60 23.39 -11.06
CA ARG A 289 2.12 23.28 -12.45
C ARG A 289 3.18 22.71 -13.38
N LYS A 290 4.42 23.24 -13.28
CA LYS A 290 5.54 22.77 -14.10
C LYS A 290 5.84 21.29 -13.87
N PHE A 291 5.81 20.83 -12.61
CA PHE A 291 6.03 19.42 -12.32
C PHE A 291 4.86 18.55 -12.76
N ALA A 292 3.62 19.05 -12.72
CA ALA A 292 2.45 18.33 -13.18
C ALA A 292 2.49 17.98 -14.68
N GLU A 293 3.12 18.81 -15.51
CA GLU A 293 3.35 18.53 -16.94
C GLU A 293 4.25 17.32 -17.20
N MET A 294 5.11 16.98 -16.24
CA MET A 294 6.01 15.83 -16.32
C MET A 294 5.37 14.52 -15.83
N LEU A 295 4.17 14.58 -15.24
CA LEU A 295 3.47 13.39 -14.76
C LEU A 295 2.59 12.82 -15.87
N ILE A 296 2.61 11.49 -15.99
CA ILE A 296 1.68 10.76 -16.84
C ILE A 296 0.26 10.98 -16.30
N ASN A 297 -0.66 11.35 -17.20
CA ASN A 297 -2.07 11.57 -16.89
C ASN A 297 -2.82 10.27 -16.65
#